data_AF-A0AAE9PJR5-F1
#
_entry.id   AF-A0AAE9PJR5-F1
#
_cell.length_a   1.000
_cell.length_b   1.000
_cell.length_c   1.000
_cell.angle_alpha   90.00
_cell.angle_beta   90.00
_cell.angle_gamma   90.00
#
_symmetry.space_group_name_H-M   'P 1'
#
loop_
_entity.id
_entity.type
_entity.pdbx_description
1 polymer ?
#
loop_
_entity_poly.entity_id
_entity_poly.type
_entity_poly.pdbx_seq_one_letter_code
_entity_poly.pdbx_strand_id
1 'polypeptide(L)'
;MFLKPLPTSRRAQRGSAIMIALFVIVIMALLAAAMGRFLVDSGEKNTVEVRGVRALMAAQSGLEIALYRLYPNNSWTAQQCPASATTTTFALPGLVNCQAIVTCKQLNVSAAGATRTGYRFSSEGRCGDPGVNNGPNPDFAVSRTVEAEVFDGGMP
;
A
#
# COMPACT_ATOMS: atom_id res chain seq x y z
N MET A 1 -30.38 -34.48 58.20
CA MET A 1 -29.88 -35.02 56.90
C MET A 1 -28.44 -34.57 56.77
N PHE A 2 -27.50 -35.51 56.90
CA PHE A 2 -26.07 -35.26 57.09
C PHE A 2 -25.38 -34.82 55.79
N LEU A 3 -24.71 -33.66 55.79
CA LEU A 3 -23.74 -33.28 54.76
C LEU A 3 -22.46 -34.10 54.95
N LYS A 4 -22.15 -34.96 53.97
CA LYS A 4 -20.92 -35.75 53.92
C LYS A 4 -19.83 -34.91 53.22
N PRO A 5 -18.75 -34.51 53.91
CA PRO A 5 -17.63 -33.83 53.25
C PRO A 5 -16.84 -34.83 52.38
N LEU A 6 -16.53 -34.44 51.14
CA LEU A 6 -15.65 -35.23 50.28
C LEU A 6 -14.20 -35.14 50.80
N PRO A 7 -13.46 -36.26 50.84
CA PRO A 7 -12.05 -36.26 51.22
C PRO A 7 -11.19 -35.64 50.11
N THR A 8 -10.73 -34.40 50.29
CA THR A 8 -9.64 -33.84 49.46
C THR A 8 -8.32 -34.43 49.93
N SER A 9 -7.91 -35.54 49.32
CA SER A 9 -6.53 -36.04 49.42
C SER A 9 -5.60 -35.05 48.72
N ARG A 10 -4.99 -34.12 49.47
CA ARG A 10 -3.84 -33.35 49.00
C ARG A 10 -2.61 -34.24 49.04
N ARG A 11 -2.46 -35.09 48.03
CA ARG A 11 -1.20 -35.80 47.80
C ARG A 11 -0.15 -34.74 47.48
N ALA A 12 0.83 -34.55 48.35
CA ALA A 12 1.99 -33.71 48.05
C ALA A 12 2.71 -34.34 46.84
N GLN A 13 2.44 -33.80 45.64
CA GLN A 13 3.08 -34.23 44.41
C GLN A 13 4.58 -33.99 44.56
N ARG A 14 5.31 -35.08 44.77
CA ARG A 14 6.77 -35.10 44.77
C ARG A 14 7.25 -34.65 43.39
N GLY A 15 7.77 -33.42 43.30
CA GLY A 15 8.80 -32.90 42.40
C GLY A 15 8.73 -33.14 40.88
N SER A 16 8.49 -34.36 40.40
CA SER A 16 8.63 -34.68 38.96
C SER A 16 7.47 -34.17 38.12
N ALA A 17 6.24 -34.22 38.66
CA ALA A 17 5.06 -33.76 37.92
C ALA A 17 5.09 -32.25 37.64
N ILE A 18 5.67 -31.45 38.54
CA ILE A 18 5.76 -29.99 38.37
C ILE A 18 6.78 -29.62 37.29
N MET A 19 7.89 -30.37 37.18
CA MET A 19 8.91 -30.16 36.15
C MET A 19 8.38 -30.51 34.76
N ILE A 20 7.61 -31.60 34.64
CA ILE A 20 6.97 -31.99 33.38
C ILE A 20 5.93 -30.94 32.96
N ALA A 21 5.11 -30.46 33.89
CA ALA A 21 4.12 -29.42 33.60
C ALA A 21 4.76 -28.11 33.12
N LEU A 22 5.85 -27.67 33.77
CA LEU A 22 6.58 -26.47 33.37
C LEU A 22 7.15 -26.58 31.95
N PHE A 23 7.75 -27.73 31.61
CA PHE A 23 8.29 -27.96 30.28
C PHE A 23 7.22 -27.86 29.19
N VAL A 24 6.04 -28.46 29.42
CA VAL A 24 4.92 -28.40 28.47
C VAL A 24 4.38 -26.98 28.33
N ILE A 25 4.22 -26.23 29.43
CA ILE A 25 3.76 -24.84 29.39
C ILE A 25 4.73 -23.96 28.58
N VAL A 26 6.03 -24.12 28.79
CA VAL A 26 7.05 -23.35 28.05
C VAL A 26 6.98 -23.66 26.55
N ILE A 27 6.86 -24.94 26.17
CA ILE A 27 6.71 -25.32 24.76
C ILE A 27 5.45 -24.70 24.16
N MET A 28 4.30 -24.84 24.82
CA MET A 28 3.04 -24.28 24.34
C MET A 28 3.08 -22.75 24.24
N ALA A 29 3.75 -22.07 25.18
CA ALA A 29 3.96 -20.63 25.13
C ALA A 29 4.84 -20.21 23.93
N LEU A 30 5.91 -20.95 23.65
CA LEU A 30 6.77 -20.70 22.49
C LEU A 30 6.03 -20.92 21.16
N LEU A 31 5.23 -22.00 21.08
CA LEU A 31 4.41 -22.28 19.90
C LEU A 31 3.34 -21.21 19.67
N ALA A 32 2.64 -20.80 20.72
CA ALA A 32 1.66 -19.72 20.66
C ALA A 32 2.29 -18.38 20.23
N ALA A 33 3.49 -18.07 20.73
CA ALA A 33 4.22 -16.87 20.33
C ALA A 33 4.65 -16.91 18.85
N ALA A 34 5.12 -18.07 18.37
CA ALA A 34 5.48 -18.26 16.97
C ALA A 34 4.25 -18.11 16.04
N MET A 35 3.13 -18.76 16.36
CA MET A 35 1.88 -18.63 15.60
C MET A 35 1.32 -17.21 15.65
N GLY A 36 1.40 -16.54 16.81
CA GLY A 36 1.01 -15.14 16.96
C GLY A 36 1.79 -14.23 16.01
N ARG A 37 3.10 -14.44 15.86
CA ARG A 37 3.92 -13.69 14.88
C ARG A 37 3.50 -13.97 13.43
N PHE A 38 3.19 -15.22 13.08
CA PHE A 38 2.70 -15.56 11.73
C PHE A 38 1.35 -14.92 11.41
N LEU A 39 0.45 -14.84 12.39
CA LEU A 39 -0.85 -14.18 12.24
C LEU A 39 -0.69 -12.66 12.04
N VAL A 40 0.24 -12.03 12.75
CA VAL A 40 0.54 -10.60 12.59
C VAL A 40 1.16 -10.33 11.21
N ASP A 41 2.12 -11.13 10.77
CA ASP A 41 2.74 -11.02 9.43
C ASP A 41 1.71 -11.22 8.30
N SER A 42 0.75 -12.14 8.50
CA SER A 42 -0.35 -12.37 7.55
C SER A 42 -1.40 -11.25 7.55
N GLY A 43 -1.62 -10.59 8.70
CA GLY A 43 -2.53 -9.46 8.86
C GLY A 43 -2.02 -8.19 8.18
N GLU A 44 -0.71 -7.91 8.27
CA GLU A 44 -0.08 -6.78 7.60
C GLU A 44 -0.18 -6.90 6.07
N LYS A 45 0.01 -8.09 5.49
CA LYS A 45 -0.05 -8.33 4.04
C LYS A 45 -1.38 -7.94 3.38
N ASN A 46 -2.51 -8.23 4.02
CA ASN A 46 -3.84 -7.92 3.46
C ASN A 46 -4.12 -6.41 3.42
N THR A 47 -3.70 -5.67 4.44
CA THR A 47 -3.90 -4.21 4.47
C THR A 47 -2.99 -3.48 3.48
N VAL A 48 -1.77 -4.01 3.25
CA VAL A 48 -0.83 -3.49 2.26
C VAL A 48 -1.32 -3.75 0.83
N GLU A 49 -1.93 -4.90 0.55
CA GLU A 49 -2.47 -5.21 -0.77
C GLU A 49 -3.61 -4.26 -1.15
N VAL A 50 -4.58 -4.06 -0.25
CA VAL A 50 -5.70 -3.12 -0.48
C VAL A 50 -5.21 -1.69 -0.67
N ARG A 51 -4.23 -1.24 0.13
CA ARG A 51 -3.61 0.08 -0.02
C ARG A 51 -2.83 0.20 -1.34
N GLY A 52 -2.18 -0.88 -1.79
CA GLY A 52 -1.52 -0.93 -3.09
C GLY A 52 -2.49 -0.80 -4.26
N VAL A 53 -3.66 -1.44 -4.18
CA VAL A 53 -4.72 -1.31 -5.18
C VAL A 53 -5.30 0.11 -5.18
N ARG A 54 -5.51 0.73 -4.01
CA ARG A 54 -5.94 2.14 -3.92
C ARG A 54 -4.90 3.10 -4.51
N ALA A 55 -3.62 2.88 -4.23
CA ALA A 55 -2.53 3.67 -4.79
C ALA A 55 -2.48 3.56 -6.31
N LEU A 56 -2.70 2.36 -6.85
CA LEU A 56 -2.78 2.14 -8.30
C LEU A 56 -3.99 2.87 -8.91
N MET A 57 -5.17 2.75 -8.32
CA MET A 57 -6.37 3.47 -8.79
C MET A 57 -6.17 4.98 -8.73
N ALA A 58 -5.57 5.51 -7.66
CA ALA A 58 -5.23 6.92 -7.54
C ALA A 58 -4.28 7.37 -8.67
N ALA A 59 -3.25 6.59 -8.98
CA ALA A 59 -2.33 6.86 -10.08
C ALA A 59 -3.08 6.92 -11.43
N GLN A 60 -3.95 5.95 -11.71
CA GLN A 60 -4.72 5.91 -12.95
C GLN A 60 -5.67 7.11 -13.06
N SER A 61 -6.45 7.39 -12.01
CA SER A 61 -7.35 8.55 -11.99
C SER A 61 -6.60 9.88 -12.11
N GLY A 62 -5.43 10.01 -11.48
CA GLY A 62 -4.57 11.19 -11.64
C GLY A 62 -4.14 11.40 -13.09
N LEU A 63 -3.76 10.32 -13.77
CA LEU A 63 -3.36 10.37 -15.19
C LEU A 63 -4.53 10.81 -16.07
N GLU A 64 -5.73 10.27 -15.86
CA GLU A 64 -6.95 10.65 -16.59
C GLU A 64 -7.31 12.12 -16.39
N ILE A 65 -7.26 12.61 -15.15
CA ILE A 65 -7.50 14.02 -14.82
C ILE A 65 -6.48 14.92 -15.52
N ALA A 66 -5.21 14.51 -15.54
CA ALA A 66 -4.17 15.25 -16.25
C ALA A 66 -4.44 15.26 -17.77
N LEU A 67 -4.71 14.10 -18.38
CA LEU A 67 -5.03 14.01 -19.80
C LEU A 67 -6.23 14.88 -20.17
N TYR A 68 -7.30 14.86 -19.37
CA TYR A 68 -8.48 15.68 -19.60
C TYR A 68 -8.16 17.19 -19.57
N ARG A 69 -7.27 17.63 -18.67
CA ARG A 69 -6.82 19.03 -18.61
C ARG A 69 -5.93 19.43 -19.79
N LEU A 70 -5.18 18.47 -20.36
CA LEU A 70 -4.31 18.67 -21.51
C LEU A 70 -5.04 18.61 -22.87
N TYR A 71 -6.26 18.08 -22.91
CA TYR A 71 -7.09 18.00 -24.13
C TYR A 71 -8.41 18.78 -24.02
N PRO A 72 -8.40 20.10 -23.77
CA PRO A 72 -9.61 20.90 -23.82
C PRO A 72 -10.10 21.06 -25.27
N ASN A 73 -11.40 20.86 -25.49
CA ASN A 73 -12.12 21.18 -26.74
C ASN A 73 -11.61 20.50 -28.02
N ASN A 74 -11.35 19.19 -28.00
CA ASN A 74 -10.90 18.43 -29.18
C ASN A 74 -9.60 18.96 -29.84
N SER A 75 -8.84 19.82 -29.15
CA SER A 75 -7.58 20.37 -29.64
C SER A 75 -6.44 19.91 -28.74
N TRP A 76 -5.37 19.38 -29.35
CA TRP A 76 -4.18 18.97 -28.60
C TRP A 76 -3.34 20.20 -28.26
N THR A 77 -3.55 20.75 -27.07
CA THR A 77 -2.73 21.84 -26.52
C THR A 77 -1.58 21.26 -25.71
N ALA A 78 -0.58 20.72 -26.40
CA ALA A 78 0.65 20.18 -25.81
C ALA A 78 1.40 21.18 -24.89
N GLN A 79 1.11 22.48 -25.05
CA GLN A 79 1.65 23.58 -24.26
C GLN A 79 1.25 23.54 -22.77
N GLN A 80 0.34 22.65 -22.39
CA GLN A 80 -0.13 22.48 -21.01
C GLN A 80 0.60 21.38 -20.23
N CYS A 81 1.65 20.75 -20.80
CA CYS A 81 2.55 19.85 -20.08
C CYS A 81 3.41 20.70 -19.12
N PRO A 82 3.01 20.90 -17.84
CA PRO A 82 3.75 21.78 -16.97
C PRO A 82 5.05 21.06 -16.61
N ALA A 83 6.18 21.77 -16.62
CA ALA A 83 7.43 21.20 -16.13
C ALA A 83 7.34 20.75 -14.66
N SER A 84 6.35 21.26 -13.93
CA SER A 84 6.07 20.96 -12.52
C SER A 84 5.08 19.81 -12.36
N ALA A 85 5.34 18.97 -11.37
CA ALA A 85 4.42 17.93 -10.95
C ALA A 85 3.09 18.53 -10.46
N THR A 86 1.97 18.01 -10.95
CA THR A 86 0.64 18.38 -10.46
C THR A 86 0.17 17.36 -9.44
N THR A 87 -0.06 17.80 -8.21
CA THR A 87 -0.59 16.95 -7.14
C THR A 87 -2.10 17.11 -7.04
N THR A 88 -2.82 15.99 -7.04
CA THR A 88 -4.27 15.92 -6.86
C THR A 88 -4.56 15.09 -5.62
N THR A 89 -5.22 15.68 -4.63
CA THR A 89 -5.68 14.98 -3.43
C THR A 89 -7.11 14.50 -3.61
N PHE A 90 -7.42 13.33 -3.07
CA PHE A 90 -8.75 12.74 -3.18
C PHE A 90 -9.46 12.78 -1.83
N ALA A 91 -10.66 13.35 -1.80
CA ALA A 91 -11.51 13.41 -0.60
C ALA A 91 -12.59 12.30 -0.57
N LEU A 92 -12.53 11.35 -1.51
CA LEU A 92 -13.52 10.28 -1.66
C LEU A 92 -13.26 9.16 -0.65
N PRO A 93 -14.30 8.51 -0.08
CA PRO A 93 -14.13 7.45 0.92
C PRO A 93 -13.22 6.30 0.48
N GLY A 94 -13.20 5.97 -0.82
CA GLY A 94 -12.34 4.91 -1.37
C GLY A 94 -10.86 5.26 -1.50
N LEU A 95 -10.53 6.56 -1.52
CA LEU A 95 -9.19 7.10 -1.78
C LEU A 95 -8.76 8.11 -0.70
N VAL A 96 -9.39 8.08 0.46
CA VAL A 96 -9.01 8.90 1.62
C VAL A 96 -7.56 8.61 2.00
N ASN A 97 -6.81 9.67 2.30
CA ASN A 97 -5.35 9.62 2.53
C ASN A 97 -4.55 9.12 1.33
N CYS A 98 -5.10 9.24 0.12
CA CYS A 98 -4.37 9.04 -1.12
C CYS A 98 -4.27 10.33 -1.93
N GLN A 99 -3.16 10.49 -2.64
CA GLN A 99 -2.90 11.58 -3.57
C GLN A 99 -2.24 11.04 -4.84
N ALA A 100 -2.54 11.67 -5.98
CA ALA A 100 -1.86 11.40 -7.24
C ALA A 100 -0.92 12.56 -7.59
N ILE A 101 0.28 12.24 -8.04
CA ILE A 101 1.30 13.20 -8.47
C ILE A 101 1.59 12.90 -9.93
N VAL A 102 1.19 13.79 -10.82
CA VAL A 102 1.40 13.61 -12.26
C VAL A 102 2.50 14.53 -12.75
N THR A 103 3.44 13.97 -13.50
CA THR A 103 4.51 14.67 -14.19
C THR A 103 4.39 14.45 -15.68
N CYS A 104 4.76 15.45 -16.46
CA CYS A 104 4.76 15.39 -17.91
C CYS A 104 6.14 15.82 -18.42
N LYS A 105 6.70 15.03 -19.34
CA LYS A 105 8.01 15.28 -19.97
C LYS A 105 7.87 15.17 -21.48
N GLN A 106 8.30 16.20 -22.19
CA GLN A 106 8.46 16.13 -23.64
C GLN A 106 9.71 15.31 -23.98
N LEU A 107 9.55 14.39 -24.92
CA LEU A 107 10.61 13.54 -25.45
C LEU A 107 10.77 13.84 -26.94
N ASN A 108 12.02 14.03 -27.38
CA ASN A 108 12.33 14.21 -28.79
C ASN A 108 12.77 12.84 -29.29
N VAL A 109 11.95 12.18 -30.11
CA VAL A 109 12.25 10.82 -30.60
C VAL A 109 12.54 10.90 -32.10
N SER A 110 13.77 10.54 -32.48
CA SER A 110 14.15 10.39 -33.88
C SER A 110 13.84 8.97 -34.33
N ALA A 111 12.83 8.81 -35.20
CA ALA A 111 12.52 7.54 -35.83
C ALA A 111 12.58 7.71 -37.35
N ALA A 112 13.33 6.82 -38.02
CA ALA A 112 13.48 6.81 -39.48
C ALA A 112 13.93 8.15 -40.12
N GLY A 113 14.79 8.92 -39.46
CA GLY A 113 15.33 10.18 -39.99
C GLY A 113 14.41 11.40 -39.84
N ALA A 114 13.22 11.25 -39.23
CA ALA A 114 12.34 12.35 -38.87
C ALA A 114 12.33 12.55 -37.34
N THR A 115 12.44 13.80 -36.89
CA THR A 115 12.26 14.16 -35.47
C THR A 115 10.77 14.24 -35.17
N ARG A 116 10.30 13.37 -34.27
CA ARG A 116 8.94 13.43 -33.73
C ARG A 116 8.96 13.90 -32.28
N THR A 117 7.94 14.65 -31.93
CA THR A 117 7.71 15.04 -30.55
C THR A 117 6.83 13.99 -29.89
N GLY A 118 7.39 13.30 -28.92
CA GLY A 118 6.68 12.43 -27.99
C GLY A 118 6.45 13.14 -26.66
N TYR A 119 5.48 12.66 -25.90
CA TYR A 119 5.16 13.12 -24.55
C TYR A 119 5.09 11.89 -23.64
N ARG A 120 5.85 11.90 -22.55
CA ARG A 120 5.76 10.90 -21.48
C ARG A 120 5.06 11.52 -20.28
N PHE A 121 3.98 10.88 -19.87
CA PHE A 121 3.26 11.16 -18.64
C PHE A 121 3.65 10.10 -17.61
N SER A 122 3.91 10.53 -16.38
CA SER A 122 4.16 9.63 -15.26
C SER A 122 3.29 10.07 -14.10
N SER A 123 2.40 9.19 -13.66
CA SER A 123 1.47 9.41 -12.56
C SER A 123 1.80 8.48 -11.40
N GLU A 124 2.07 9.04 -10.24
CA GLU A 124 2.36 8.33 -9.01
C GLU A 124 1.21 8.52 -8.01
N GLY A 125 0.51 7.43 -7.68
CA GLY A 125 -0.45 7.40 -6.59
C GLY A 125 0.23 7.00 -5.29
N ARG A 126 0.07 7.82 -4.25
CA ARG A 126 0.59 7.57 -2.89
C ARG A 126 -0.57 7.49 -1.93
N CYS A 127 -0.62 6.42 -1.14
CA CYS A 127 -1.61 6.21 -0.09
C CYS A 127 -0.91 5.94 1.24
N GLY A 128 -1.38 6.60 2.30
CA GLY A 128 -0.76 6.57 3.62
C GLY A 128 0.00 7.86 3.92
N ASP A 129 0.20 8.16 5.20
CA ASP A 129 0.73 9.44 5.64
C ASP A 129 2.25 9.35 5.89
N PRO A 130 3.09 10.07 5.11
CA PRO A 130 4.54 10.04 5.28
C PRO A 130 5.03 10.72 6.58
N GLY A 131 4.16 11.47 7.27
CA GLY A 131 4.49 12.20 8.51
C GLY A 131 4.39 11.38 9.79
N VAL A 132 3.73 10.22 9.76
CA VAL A 132 3.53 9.34 10.95
C VAL A 132 4.60 8.25 11.09
N ASN A 133 5.66 8.30 10.27
CA ASN A 133 6.82 7.41 10.40
C ASN A 133 7.60 7.57 11.73
N ASN A 134 7.30 8.61 12.52
CA ASN A 134 7.90 8.86 13.84
C ASN A 134 6.98 8.48 15.02
N GLY A 135 5.81 7.87 14.78
CA GLY A 135 4.85 7.45 15.81
C GLY A 135 5.02 5.99 16.25
N PRO A 136 4.42 5.56 17.38
CA PRO A 136 4.43 4.16 17.85
C PRO A 136 3.78 3.15 16.89
N ASN A 137 3.04 3.64 15.89
CA ASN A 137 2.36 2.84 14.87
C ASN A 137 2.72 3.43 13.49
N PRO A 138 3.81 2.98 12.84
CA PRO A 138 4.22 3.51 11.54
C PRO A 138 3.13 3.19 10.51
N ASP A 139 2.54 4.22 9.90
CA ASP A 139 1.63 3.99 8.77
C ASP A 139 2.49 3.68 7.54
N PHE A 140 2.42 2.43 7.06
CA PHE A 140 3.12 2.05 5.85
C PHE A 140 2.56 2.83 4.65
N ALA A 141 3.30 3.85 4.21
CA ALA A 141 3.01 4.58 2.99
C ALA A 141 3.30 3.68 1.78
N VAL A 142 2.31 3.48 0.92
CA VAL A 142 2.41 2.68 -0.30
C VAL A 142 2.32 3.61 -1.50
N SER A 143 3.24 3.48 -2.44
CA SER A 143 3.19 4.21 -3.71
C SER A 143 3.17 3.25 -4.91
N ARG A 144 2.47 3.66 -5.97
CA ARG A 144 2.41 2.97 -7.26
C ARG A 144 2.50 4.00 -8.38
N THR A 145 3.31 3.71 -9.40
CA THR A 145 3.54 4.61 -10.53
C THR A 145 3.09 3.96 -11.83
N VAL A 146 2.43 4.75 -12.69
CA VAL A 146 2.01 4.37 -14.04
C VAL A 146 2.59 5.38 -15.01
N GLU A 147 3.18 4.89 -16.11
CA GLU A 147 3.70 5.73 -17.19
C GLU A 147 2.91 5.51 -18.47
N ALA A 148 2.70 6.58 -19.22
CA ALA A 148 2.06 6.56 -20.52
C ALA A 148 2.87 7.41 -21.50
N GLU A 149 3.04 6.91 -22.72
CA GLU A 149 3.73 7.63 -23.78
C GLU A 149 2.77 7.88 -24.95
N VAL A 150 2.80 9.11 -25.46
CA VAL A 150 2.00 9.53 -26.60
C VAL A 150 2.95 10.14 -27.63
N PHE A 151 2.83 9.71 -28.88
CA PHE A 151 3.57 10.29 -30.00
C PHE A 151 2.63 11.15 -30.82
N ASP A 152 3.10 12.34 -31.22
CA ASP A 152 2.36 13.17 -32.15
C ASP A 152 2.24 12.40 -33.49
N GLY A 153 1.01 11.97 -33.76
CA GLY A 153 0.65 11.14 -34.91
C GLY A 153 0.61 11.97 -36.18
N GLY A 154 1.75 12.52 -36.61
CA GLY A 154 1.88 12.90 -38.01
C GLY A 154 1.65 11.63 -38.84
N MET A 155 0.80 11.66 -39.86
CA MET A 155 0.88 10.65 -40.90
C MET A 155 2.22 10.82 -41.65
N PRO A 156 2.85 9.75 -42.14
CA PRO A 156 3.92 9.89 -43.14
C PRO A 156 3.41 10.60 -44.41
#